data_AF-A0A838HFP0-F1
#
_entry.id   AF-A0A838HFP0-F1
#
_cell.length_a   1.000
_cell.length_b   1.000
_cell.length_c   1.000
_cell.angle_alpha   90.00
_cell.angle_beta   90.00
_cell.angle_gamma   90.00
#
_symmetry.space_group_name_H-M   'P 1'
#
loop_
_entity.id
_entity.type
_entity.pdbx_description
1 polymer ?
#
loop_
_entity_poly.entity_id
_entity_poly.type
_entity_poly.pdbx_seq_one_letter_code
_entity_poly.pdbx_strand_id
1 'polypeptide(L)'
;MGAGFPLDRALAMCADLVSHPRLELAVKRLRREIQSGKSLAAALETERELFPPLYVSTVGAAERAGALEAGLANLATHLEERRDLQNQVQSILLYPALMSLVGALAVTVLLVFVIPRFVSILEGSGQSLPWATSLLLGVSHALTRFWWALAALAGLAFALVHGWLNTAEGRRRWDRWKLDAFVAGGFLRKLIAARFSRALGTLLQNGVPLPSALRLTAETLGNSVAAQAVRDAQVRVKEGESLAAALGRFEVFPAAALRMTAVGEESGRLEEMLFRTADLYEGEVRRNLRTLVGLIEPAMILVMGGVVGFVALAMIQAIFSINEVPL
;
A
#
# COMPACT_ATOMS: atom_id res chain seq x y z
N MET A 1 -24.98 -15.11 -12.51
CA MET A 1 -26.21 -14.59 -13.15
C MET A 1 -26.18 -14.70 -14.66
N GLY A 2 -25.06 -14.45 -15.36
CA GLY A 2 -25.01 -14.53 -16.83
C GLY A 2 -25.26 -15.89 -17.50
N ALA A 3 -25.52 -16.94 -16.73
CA ALA A 3 -26.11 -18.19 -17.23
C ALA A 3 -27.65 -18.21 -17.10
N GLY A 4 -28.30 -17.07 -16.83
CA GLY A 4 -29.75 -16.93 -16.66
C GLY A 4 -30.32 -17.36 -15.30
N PHE A 5 -29.48 -17.71 -14.33
CA PHE A 5 -29.96 -18.11 -13.00
C PHE A 5 -30.54 -16.93 -12.20
N PRO A 6 -31.67 -17.12 -11.49
CA PRO A 6 -32.19 -16.13 -10.54
C PRO A 6 -31.17 -15.79 -9.45
N LEU A 7 -31.20 -14.53 -8.98
CA LEU A 7 -30.30 -14.02 -7.95
C LEU A 7 -30.30 -14.88 -6.67
N ASP A 8 -31.48 -15.35 -6.22
CA ASP A 8 -31.58 -16.23 -5.04
C ASP A 8 -30.75 -17.51 -5.19
N ARG A 9 -30.87 -18.17 -6.35
CA ARG A 9 -30.12 -19.40 -6.64
C ARG A 9 -28.62 -19.12 -6.78
N ALA A 10 -28.25 -18.00 -7.38
CA ALA A 10 -26.85 -17.58 -7.46
C ALA A 10 -26.25 -17.35 -6.07
N LEU A 11 -26.96 -16.66 -5.17
CA LEU A 11 -26.51 -16.44 -3.79
C LEU A 11 -26.44 -17.73 -2.99
N ALA A 12 -27.37 -18.67 -3.20
CA ALA A 12 -27.32 -20.00 -2.57
C ALA A 12 -26.03 -20.73 -2.96
N MET A 13 -25.71 -20.80 -4.27
CA MET A 13 -24.47 -21.42 -4.74
C MET A 13 -23.23 -20.68 -4.24
N CYS A 14 -23.25 -19.34 -4.18
CA CYS A 14 -22.14 -18.58 -3.61
C CYS A 14 -21.93 -18.91 -2.13
N ALA A 15 -22.98 -19.07 -1.34
CA ALA A 15 -22.85 -19.45 0.06
C ALA A 15 -22.17 -20.81 0.23
N ASP A 16 -22.44 -21.77 -0.67
CA ASP A 16 -21.84 -23.11 -0.61
C ASP A 16 -20.38 -23.16 -1.08
N LEU A 17 -19.97 -22.22 -1.94
CA LEU A 17 -18.61 -22.15 -2.51
C LEU A 17 -17.64 -21.28 -1.70
N VAL A 18 -18.14 -20.39 -0.85
CA VAL A 18 -17.32 -19.46 -0.08
C VAL A 18 -16.60 -20.19 1.06
N SER A 19 -15.27 -20.14 1.08
CA SER A 19 -14.46 -20.79 2.12
C SER A 19 -14.36 -19.98 3.43
N HIS A 20 -14.66 -18.68 3.40
CA HIS A 20 -14.47 -17.79 4.55
C HIS A 20 -15.76 -17.68 5.39
N PRO A 21 -15.77 -18.12 6.67
CA PRO A 21 -17.00 -18.23 7.47
C PRO A 21 -17.80 -16.92 7.61
N ARG A 22 -17.11 -15.78 7.76
CA ARG A 22 -17.79 -14.47 7.83
C ARG A 22 -18.52 -14.10 6.54
N LEU A 23 -17.95 -14.43 5.39
CA LEU A 23 -18.53 -14.11 4.10
C LEU A 23 -19.69 -15.05 3.78
N GLU A 24 -19.56 -16.34 4.14
CA GLU A 24 -20.66 -17.31 4.06
C GLU A 24 -21.89 -16.82 4.84
N LEU A 25 -21.71 -16.42 6.10
CA LEU A 25 -22.78 -15.88 6.94
C LEU A 25 -23.42 -14.63 6.33
N ALA A 26 -22.61 -13.72 5.79
CA ALA A 26 -23.10 -12.51 5.13
C ALA A 26 -23.93 -12.85 3.89
N VAL A 27 -23.46 -13.75 3.01
CA VAL A 27 -24.20 -14.18 1.82
C VAL A 27 -25.52 -14.86 2.21
N LYS A 28 -25.54 -15.70 3.25
CA LYS A 28 -26.78 -16.30 3.79
C LYS A 28 -27.76 -15.26 4.34
N ARG A 29 -27.27 -14.18 4.97
CA ARG A 29 -28.11 -13.05 5.41
C ARG A 29 -28.65 -12.26 4.22
N LEU A 30 -27.80 -11.90 3.26
CA LEU A 30 -28.21 -11.20 2.04
C LEU A 30 -29.34 -11.95 1.33
N ARG A 31 -29.19 -13.28 1.19
CA ARG A 31 -30.22 -14.13 0.59
C ARG A 31 -31.55 -14.05 1.34
N ARG A 32 -31.55 -14.11 2.67
CA ARG A 32 -32.76 -13.99 3.50
C ARG A 32 -33.44 -12.62 3.34
N GLU A 33 -32.66 -11.54 3.31
CA GLU A 33 -33.17 -10.19 3.10
C GLU A 33 -33.84 -10.04 1.72
N ILE A 34 -33.25 -10.62 0.68
CA ILE A 34 -33.84 -10.62 -0.68
C ILE A 34 -35.11 -11.46 -0.74
N GLN A 35 -35.13 -12.63 -0.08
CA GLN A 35 -36.34 -13.45 0.05
C GLN A 35 -37.45 -12.74 0.82
N SER A 36 -37.11 -11.84 1.74
CA SER A 36 -38.06 -10.98 2.45
C SER A 36 -38.57 -9.79 1.61
N GLY A 37 -38.07 -9.64 0.38
CA GLY A 37 -38.50 -8.61 -0.57
C GLY A 37 -37.64 -7.34 -0.58
N LYS A 38 -36.51 -7.31 0.13
CA LYS A 38 -35.58 -6.17 0.04
C LYS A 38 -34.78 -6.21 -1.26
N SER A 39 -34.42 -5.03 -1.74
CA SER A 39 -33.49 -4.87 -2.86
C SER A 39 -32.09 -5.39 -2.48
N LEU A 40 -31.32 -5.83 -3.48
CA LEU A 40 -29.95 -6.31 -3.23
C LEU A 40 -29.08 -5.19 -2.65
N ALA A 41 -29.24 -3.96 -3.13
CA ALA A 41 -28.50 -2.82 -2.60
C ALA A 41 -28.79 -2.56 -1.11
N ALA A 42 -30.06 -2.63 -0.69
CA ALA A 42 -30.45 -2.44 0.71
C ALA A 42 -29.93 -3.57 1.60
N ALA A 43 -29.91 -4.81 1.08
CA ALA A 43 -29.34 -5.94 1.79
C ALA A 43 -27.82 -5.76 1.99
N LEU A 44 -27.09 -5.34 0.94
CA LEU A 44 -25.64 -5.07 1.02
C LEU A 44 -25.31 -3.93 1.99
N GLU A 45 -26.17 -2.91 2.07
CA GLU A 45 -26.01 -1.79 2.98
C GLU A 45 -26.10 -2.18 4.46
N THR A 46 -26.67 -3.34 4.79
CA THR A 46 -26.71 -3.86 6.17
C THR A 46 -25.37 -4.49 6.57
N GLU A 47 -24.54 -4.88 5.60
CA GLU A 47 -23.27 -5.59 5.80
C GLU A 47 -22.06 -4.71 5.36
N ARG A 48 -22.08 -3.41 5.71
CA ARG A 48 -21.09 -2.40 5.29
C ARG A 48 -19.64 -2.72 5.62
N GLU A 49 -19.39 -3.54 6.64
CA GLU A 49 -18.03 -3.99 6.98
C GLU A 49 -17.42 -4.84 5.86
N LEU A 50 -18.24 -5.64 5.18
CA LEU A 50 -17.84 -6.52 4.08
C LEU A 50 -18.08 -5.88 2.71
N PHE A 51 -19.08 -5.00 2.60
CA PHE A 51 -19.48 -4.35 1.35
C PHE A 51 -19.38 -2.83 1.47
N PRO A 52 -18.22 -2.23 1.09
CA PRO A 52 -18.03 -0.78 1.10
C PRO A 52 -19.12 0.00 0.34
N PRO A 53 -19.35 1.28 0.69
CA PRO A 53 -20.39 2.11 0.07
C PRO A 53 -20.32 2.19 -1.46
N LEU A 54 -19.11 2.13 -2.02
CA LEU A 54 -18.90 2.09 -3.47
C LEU A 54 -19.61 0.87 -4.09
N TYR A 55 -19.52 -0.31 -3.47
CA TYR A 55 -20.11 -1.54 -4.00
C TYR A 55 -21.64 -1.48 -3.92
N VAL A 56 -22.15 -1.02 -2.78
CA VAL A 56 -23.58 -0.77 -2.56
C VAL A 56 -24.13 0.19 -3.61
N SER A 57 -23.41 1.28 -3.89
CA SER A 57 -23.84 2.30 -4.86
C SER A 57 -23.86 1.80 -6.30
N THR A 58 -22.88 0.99 -6.71
CA THR A 58 -22.83 0.38 -8.04
C THR A 58 -23.96 -0.61 -8.22
N VAL A 59 -24.20 -1.47 -7.24
CA VAL A 59 -25.32 -2.43 -7.28
C VAL A 59 -26.66 -1.69 -7.29
N GLY A 60 -26.83 -0.66 -6.45
CA GLY A 60 -28.06 0.12 -6.39
C GLY A 60 -28.35 0.93 -7.66
N ALA A 61 -27.32 1.37 -8.39
CA ALA A 61 -27.50 1.98 -9.71
C ALA A 61 -27.90 0.94 -10.76
N ALA A 62 -27.24 -0.22 -10.78
CA ALA A 62 -27.54 -1.30 -11.69
C ALA A 62 -28.95 -1.89 -11.47
N GLU A 63 -29.37 -2.01 -10.20
CA GLU A 63 -30.69 -2.48 -9.81
C GLU A 63 -31.80 -1.52 -10.27
N ARG A 64 -31.61 -0.20 -10.06
CA ARG A 64 -32.54 0.83 -10.57
C ARG A 64 -32.62 0.87 -12.10
N ALA A 65 -31.51 0.58 -12.78
CA ALA A 65 -31.45 0.51 -14.23
C ALA A 65 -31.97 -0.83 -14.80
N GLY A 66 -32.35 -1.80 -13.96
CA GLY A 66 -32.73 -3.14 -14.39
C GLY A 66 -31.58 -3.94 -15.01
N ALA A 67 -30.34 -3.48 -14.86
CA ALA A 67 -29.14 -4.02 -15.48
C ALA A 67 -28.21 -4.67 -14.42
N LEU A 68 -28.80 -5.39 -13.47
CA LEU A 68 -28.09 -5.96 -12.31
C LEU A 68 -26.94 -6.88 -12.73
N GLU A 69 -27.14 -7.68 -13.78
CA GLU A 69 -26.11 -8.57 -14.32
C GLU A 69 -24.87 -7.80 -14.78
N ALA A 70 -25.05 -6.75 -15.59
CA ALA A 70 -23.96 -5.91 -16.07
C ALA A 70 -23.28 -5.16 -14.93
N GLY A 71 -24.04 -4.66 -13.95
CA GLY A 71 -23.49 -4.00 -12.78
C GLY A 71 -22.62 -4.92 -11.91
N LEU A 72 -23.09 -6.15 -11.67
CA LEU A 72 -22.32 -7.16 -10.94
C LEU A 72 -21.09 -7.60 -11.74
N ALA A 73 -21.18 -7.72 -13.07
CA ALA A 73 -20.04 -8.03 -13.93
C ALA A 73 -18.96 -6.94 -13.86
N ASN A 74 -19.35 -5.67 -13.98
CA ASN A 74 -18.43 -4.54 -13.83
C ASN A 74 -17.76 -4.51 -12.45
N LEU A 75 -18.53 -4.79 -11.40
CA LEU A 75 -17.99 -4.88 -10.04
C LEU A 75 -17.01 -6.06 -9.90
N ALA A 76 -17.30 -7.21 -10.52
CA ALA A 76 -16.42 -8.37 -10.54
C ALA A 76 -15.09 -8.05 -11.23
N THR A 77 -15.12 -7.45 -12.44
CA THR A 77 -13.91 -7.01 -13.15
C THR A 77 -13.06 -6.08 -12.29
N HIS A 78 -13.68 -5.12 -11.60
CA HIS A 78 -12.96 -4.19 -10.72
C HIS A 78 -12.31 -4.90 -9.52
N LEU A 79 -12.98 -5.92 -8.96
CA LEU A 79 -12.41 -6.74 -7.88
C LEU A 79 -11.28 -7.64 -8.36
N GLU A 80 -11.38 -8.20 -9.57
CA GLU A 80 -10.34 -9.00 -10.21
C GLU A 80 -9.08 -8.18 -10.47
N GLU A 81 -9.21 -6.99 -11.07
CA GLU A 81 -8.08 -6.08 -11.29
C GLU A 81 -7.36 -5.74 -9.98
N ARG A 82 -8.13 -5.50 -8.91
CA ARG A 82 -7.57 -5.24 -7.58
C ARG A 82 -6.83 -6.46 -7.02
N ARG A 83 -7.38 -7.66 -7.20
CA ARG A 83 -6.76 -8.92 -6.77
C ARG A 83 -5.47 -9.19 -7.55
N ASP A 84 -5.48 -8.97 -8.85
CA ASP A 84 -4.31 -9.15 -9.71
C ASP A 84 -3.18 -8.18 -9.36
N LEU A 85 -3.52 -6.94 -9.01
CA LEU A 85 -2.54 -6.00 -8.46
C LEU A 85 -1.95 -6.49 -7.14
N GLN A 86 -2.79 -6.99 -6.22
CA GLN A 86 -2.31 -7.54 -4.95
C GLN A 86 -1.42 -8.77 -5.17
N ASN A 87 -1.82 -9.69 -6.04
CA ASN A 87 -1.06 -10.89 -6.38
C ASN A 87 0.27 -10.54 -7.06
N GLN A 88 0.27 -9.57 -7.99
CA GLN A 88 1.50 -9.06 -8.59
C GLN A 88 2.42 -8.50 -7.52
N VAL A 89 1.92 -7.67 -6.60
CA VAL A 89 2.73 -7.12 -5.50
C VAL A 89 3.28 -8.23 -4.61
N GLN A 90 2.46 -9.22 -4.22
CA GLN A 90 2.91 -10.34 -3.39
C GLN A 90 3.96 -11.20 -4.10
N SER A 91 3.74 -11.55 -5.37
CA SER A 91 4.68 -12.34 -6.17
C SER A 91 6.01 -11.61 -6.36
N ILE A 92 5.96 -10.29 -6.56
CA ILE A 92 7.14 -9.45 -6.72
C ILE A 92 7.95 -9.36 -5.41
N LEU A 93 7.30 -9.39 -4.24
CA LEU A 93 7.95 -9.31 -2.93
C LEU A 93 8.58 -10.63 -2.46
N LEU A 94 8.16 -11.77 -3.01
CA LEU A 94 8.70 -13.08 -2.64
C LEU A 94 10.22 -13.16 -2.89
N TYR A 95 10.68 -12.65 -4.03
CA TYR A 95 12.09 -12.70 -4.41
C TYR A 95 12.97 -11.83 -3.49
N PRO A 96 12.66 -10.53 -3.24
CA PRO A 96 13.33 -9.74 -2.21
C PRO A 96 13.34 -10.39 -0.83
N ALA A 97 12.24 -11.03 -0.42
CA ALA A 97 12.17 -11.70 0.89
C ALA A 97 13.14 -12.90 0.97
N LEU A 98 13.18 -13.75 -0.06
CA LEU A 98 14.10 -14.88 -0.13
C LEU A 98 15.57 -14.40 -0.15
N MET A 99 15.89 -13.41 -0.99
CA MET A 99 17.25 -12.85 -1.05
C MET A 99 17.67 -12.16 0.24
N SER A 100 16.75 -11.44 0.89
CA SER A 100 17.01 -10.85 2.21
C SER A 100 17.27 -11.90 3.27
N LEU A 101 16.52 -13.02 3.24
CA LEU A 101 16.72 -14.14 4.16
C LEU A 101 18.10 -14.79 3.96
N VAL A 102 18.45 -15.12 2.71
CA VAL A 102 19.74 -15.74 2.38
C VAL A 102 20.91 -14.78 2.69
N GLY A 103 20.77 -13.51 2.33
CA GLY A 103 21.77 -12.48 2.62
C GLY A 103 21.96 -12.26 4.13
N ALA A 104 20.87 -12.16 4.88
CA ALA A 104 20.93 -12.04 6.35
C ALA A 104 21.59 -13.27 6.98
N LEU A 105 21.29 -14.47 6.51
CA LEU A 105 21.93 -15.70 6.97
C LEU A 105 23.44 -15.69 6.67
N ALA A 106 23.83 -15.34 5.44
CA ALA A 106 25.23 -15.27 5.04
C ALA A 106 26.03 -14.25 5.89
N VAL A 107 25.49 -13.05 6.08
CA VAL A 107 26.09 -12.02 6.93
C VAL A 107 26.18 -12.48 8.40
N THR A 108 25.14 -13.13 8.90
CA THR A 108 25.13 -13.67 10.27
C THR A 108 26.22 -14.72 10.45
N VAL A 109 26.33 -15.68 9.53
CA VAL A 109 27.39 -16.71 9.57
C VAL A 109 28.77 -16.06 9.54
N LEU A 110 28.96 -15.07 8.67
CA LEU A 110 30.22 -14.34 8.55
C LEU A 110 30.60 -13.63 9.87
N LEU A 111 29.68 -12.85 10.45
CA LEU A 111 29.93 -12.07 11.66
C LEU A 111 30.05 -12.91 12.93
N VAL A 112 29.29 -14.00 13.05
CA VAL A 112 29.20 -14.81 14.29
C VAL A 112 30.19 -15.97 14.29
N PHE A 113 30.46 -16.60 13.14
CA PHE A 113 31.35 -17.75 13.08
C PHE A 113 32.72 -17.45 12.46
N VAL A 114 32.75 -16.74 11.32
CA VAL A 114 33.99 -16.57 10.56
C VAL A 114 34.90 -15.53 11.19
N ILE A 115 34.39 -14.34 11.49
CA ILE A 115 35.19 -13.23 12.04
C ILE A 115 35.81 -13.58 13.40
N PRO A 116 35.07 -14.12 14.39
CA PRO A 116 35.65 -14.41 15.70
C PRO A 116 36.76 -15.46 15.63
N ARG A 117 36.63 -16.47 14.76
CA ARG A 117 37.70 -17.44 14.52
C ARG A 117 38.95 -16.77 13.95
N PHE A 118 38.80 -15.86 13.00
CA PHE A 118 39.93 -15.09 12.46
C PHE A 118 40.62 -14.23 13.53
N VAL A 119 39.83 -13.58 14.38
CA VAL A 119 40.33 -12.76 15.48
C VAL A 119 41.15 -13.59 16.47
N SER A 120 40.66 -14.77 16.84
CA SER A 120 41.38 -15.66 17.78
C SER A 120 42.75 -16.09 17.27
N ILE A 121 42.93 -16.18 15.94
CA ILE A 121 44.22 -16.46 15.31
C ILE A 121 45.14 -15.23 15.39
N LEU A 122 44.61 -14.03 15.18
CA LEU A 122 45.38 -12.77 15.24
C LEU A 122 45.85 -12.44 16.67
N GLU A 123 44.99 -12.63 17.66
CA GLU A 123 45.31 -12.42 19.08
C GLU A 123 46.41 -13.38 19.55
N GLY A 124 46.43 -14.62 19.04
CA GLY A 124 47.50 -15.59 19.29
C GLY A 124 48.87 -15.17 18.75
N SER A 125 48.91 -14.25 17.77
CA SER A 125 50.13 -13.71 17.17
C SER A 125 50.64 -12.44 17.87
N GLY A 126 49.95 -11.95 18.91
CA GLY A 126 50.36 -10.78 19.70
C GLY A 126 50.23 -9.42 19.00
N GLN A 127 49.53 -9.36 17.85
CA GLN A 127 49.33 -8.11 17.09
C GLN A 127 48.01 -7.41 17.42
N SER A 128 47.98 -6.09 17.28
CA SER A 128 46.74 -5.31 17.40
C SER A 128 45.82 -5.51 16.20
N LEU A 129 44.53 -5.71 16.45
CA LEU A 129 43.52 -5.86 15.40
C LEU A 129 43.43 -4.59 14.53
N PRO A 130 43.41 -4.71 13.19
CA PRO A 130 43.12 -3.59 12.31
C PRO A 130 41.79 -2.90 12.63
N TRP A 131 41.69 -1.61 12.33
CA TRP A 131 40.49 -0.81 12.62
C TRP A 131 39.22 -1.38 11.95
N ALA A 132 39.34 -1.94 10.75
CA ALA A 132 38.21 -2.55 10.03
C ALA A 132 37.69 -3.80 10.77
N THR A 133 38.59 -4.63 11.29
CA THR A 133 38.26 -5.87 12.02
C THR A 133 37.68 -5.57 13.40
N SER A 134 38.20 -4.56 14.10
CA SER A 134 37.66 -4.11 15.39
C SER A 134 36.27 -3.49 15.27
N LEU A 135 35.98 -2.74 14.20
CA LEU A 135 34.63 -2.26 13.90
C LEU A 135 33.65 -3.43 13.70
N LEU A 136 34.04 -4.44 12.91
CA LEU A 136 33.22 -5.63 12.65
C LEU A 136 32.97 -6.45 13.92
N LEU A 137 33.98 -6.62 14.77
CA LEU A 137 33.85 -7.24 16.09
C LEU A 137 32.89 -6.47 17.01
N GLY A 138 33.02 -5.14 17.04
CA GLY A 138 32.13 -4.27 17.81
C GLY A 138 30.68 -4.41 17.38
N VAL A 139 30.43 -4.45 16.06
CA VAL A 139 29.10 -4.69 15.48
C VAL A 139 28.61 -6.10 15.80
N SER A 140 29.45 -7.12 15.67
CA SER A 140 29.11 -8.52 15.99
C SER A 140 28.78 -8.72 17.47
N HIS A 141 29.56 -8.15 18.38
CA HIS A 141 29.28 -8.15 19.82
C HIS A 141 28.02 -7.36 20.14
N ALA A 142 27.79 -6.21 19.50
CA ALA A 142 26.56 -5.44 19.69
C ALA A 142 25.32 -6.25 19.28
N LEU A 143 25.38 -6.89 18.11
CA LEU A 143 24.31 -7.75 17.61
C LEU A 143 24.10 -8.97 18.50
N THR A 144 25.13 -9.74 18.83
CA THR A 144 24.97 -10.98 19.64
C THR A 144 24.64 -10.72 21.11
N ARG A 145 25.15 -9.64 21.71
CA ARG A 145 24.92 -9.32 23.13
C ARG A 145 23.69 -8.48 23.37
N PHE A 146 23.34 -7.58 22.46
CA PHE A 146 22.20 -6.67 22.63
C PHE A 146 21.03 -6.96 21.68
N TRP A 147 20.97 -8.10 20.95
CA TRP A 147 19.82 -8.38 20.08
C TRP A 147 18.47 -8.31 20.80
N TRP A 148 18.42 -8.71 22.07
CA TRP A 148 17.22 -8.69 22.93
C TRP A 148 16.89 -7.26 23.38
N ALA A 149 17.90 -6.45 23.67
CA ALA A 149 17.71 -5.03 23.95
C ALA A 149 17.29 -4.24 22.70
N LEU A 150 17.86 -4.55 21.53
CA LEU A 150 17.47 -4.01 20.22
C LEU A 150 16.05 -4.43 19.83
N ALA A 151 15.69 -5.70 20.04
CA ALA A 151 14.33 -6.19 19.82
C ALA A 151 13.33 -5.56 20.78
N ALA A 152 13.68 -5.39 22.06
CA ALA A 152 12.86 -4.68 23.04
C ALA A 152 12.71 -3.20 22.69
N LEU A 153 13.79 -2.53 22.26
CA LEU A 153 13.76 -1.13 21.82
C LEU A 153 12.92 -0.96 20.55
N ALA A 154 13.08 -1.85 19.57
CA ALA A 154 12.29 -1.85 18.34
C ALA A 154 10.81 -2.14 18.63
N GLY A 155 10.51 -3.08 19.53
CA GLY A 155 9.17 -3.39 19.98
C GLY A 155 8.51 -2.22 20.74
N LEU A 156 9.27 -1.54 21.61
CA LEU A 156 8.80 -0.35 22.32
C LEU A 156 8.59 0.82 21.35
N ALA A 157 9.53 1.07 20.44
CA ALA A 157 9.39 2.08 19.39
C ALA A 157 8.19 1.78 18.50
N PHE A 158 7.98 0.51 18.12
CA PHE A 158 6.80 0.07 17.37
C PHE A 158 5.52 0.32 18.17
N ALA A 159 5.47 -0.05 19.45
CA ALA A 159 4.29 0.17 20.30
C ALA A 159 3.98 1.67 20.49
N LEU A 160 5.00 2.51 20.70
CA LEU A 160 4.85 3.96 20.83
C LEU A 160 4.41 4.61 19.52
N VAL A 161 5.02 4.25 18.39
CA VAL A 161 4.64 4.73 17.06
C VAL A 161 3.23 4.24 16.72
N HIS A 162 2.91 2.98 16.99
CA HIS A 162 1.58 2.43 16.74
C HIS A 162 0.51 3.11 17.60
N GLY A 163 0.78 3.32 18.89
CA GLY A 163 -0.08 4.09 19.79
C GLY A 163 -0.27 5.53 19.32
N TRP A 164 0.80 6.20 18.88
CA TRP A 164 0.75 7.56 18.36
C TRP A 164 0.00 7.65 17.03
N LEU A 165 0.20 6.72 16.10
CA LEU A 165 -0.51 6.66 14.81
C LEU A 165 -1.99 6.27 14.94
N ASN A 166 -2.38 5.67 16.07
CA ASN A 166 -3.78 5.42 16.41
C ASN A 166 -4.48 6.67 16.97
N THR A 167 -3.74 7.71 17.35
CA THR A 167 -4.35 9.02 17.67
C THR A 167 -4.70 9.79 16.40
N ALA A 168 -5.79 10.57 16.44
CA ALA A 168 -6.23 11.40 15.31
C ALA A 168 -5.18 12.46 14.91
N GLU A 169 -4.39 12.95 15.88
CA GLU A 169 -3.36 13.96 15.65
C GLU A 169 -2.09 13.35 15.06
N GLY A 170 -1.62 12.22 15.61
CA GLY A 170 -0.46 11.51 15.10
C GLY A 170 -0.69 10.99 13.68
N ARG A 171 -1.88 10.45 13.39
CA ARG A 171 -2.25 10.03 12.03
C ARG A 171 -2.23 11.20 11.04
N ARG A 172 -2.80 12.35 11.39
CA ARG A 172 -2.82 13.55 10.53
C ARG A 172 -1.42 14.07 10.26
N ARG A 173 -0.57 14.17 11.29
CA ARG A 173 0.80 14.69 11.16
C ARG A 173 1.69 13.74 10.35
N TRP A 174 1.53 12.44 10.54
CA TRP A 174 2.17 11.41 9.73
C TRP A 174 1.72 11.44 8.27
N ASP A 175 0.42 11.56 8.03
CA ASP A 175 -0.16 11.64 6.69
C ASP A 175 0.28 12.89 5.94
N ARG A 176 0.42 14.04 6.63
CA ARG A 176 1.00 15.26 6.07
C ARG A 176 2.49 15.10 5.76
N TRP A 177 3.26 14.57 6.70
CA TRP A 177 4.69 14.34 6.48
C TRP A 177 4.97 13.42 5.27
N LYS A 178 4.14 12.38 5.07
CA LYS A 178 4.23 11.52 3.87
C LYS A 178 3.92 12.25 2.56
N LEU A 179 3.03 13.24 2.59
CA LEU A 179 2.74 14.08 1.41
C LEU A 179 3.88 15.06 1.13
N ASP A 180 4.54 15.56 2.17
CA ASP A 180 5.63 16.55 2.04
C ASP A 180 7.00 15.92 1.78
N ALA A 181 7.13 14.60 1.96
CA ALA A 181 8.37 13.86 1.69
C ALA A 181 8.78 13.97 0.21
N PHE A 182 10.01 14.42 -0.06
CA PHE A 182 10.52 14.69 -1.42
C PHE A 182 10.40 13.49 -2.37
N VAL A 183 10.66 12.27 -1.89
CA VAL A 183 10.62 11.05 -2.72
C VAL A 183 9.25 10.37 -2.70
N ALA A 184 8.60 10.30 -1.54
CA ALA A 184 7.35 9.55 -1.36
C ALA A 184 6.08 10.39 -1.64
N GLY A 185 6.15 11.70 -1.47
CA GLY A 185 5.03 12.62 -1.60
C GLY A 185 4.47 12.69 -3.01
N GLY A 186 5.34 12.74 -4.03
CA GLY A 186 4.93 12.69 -5.43
C GLY A 186 4.19 11.41 -5.78
N PHE A 187 4.67 10.25 -5.30
CA PHE A 187 4.00 8.97 -5.48
C PHE A 187 2.64 8.92 -4.76
N LEU A 188 2.57 9.40 -3.52
CA LEU A 188 1.36 9.39 -2.72
C LEU A 188 0.27 10.30 -3.29
N ARG A 189 0.62 11.50 -3.77
CA ARG A 189 -0.32 12.41 -4.45
C ARG A 189 -0.91 11.77 -5.71
N LYS A 190 -0.11 11.07 -6.52
CA LYS A 190 -0.58 10.31 -7.69
C LYS A 190 -1.53 9.17 -7.30
N LEU A 191 -1.19 8.43 -6.24
CA LEU A 191 -2.05 7.36 -5.72
C LEU A 191 -3.41 7.90 -5.21
N ILE A 192 -3.39 9.03 -4.49
CA ILE A 192 -4.59 9.70 -4.02
C ILE A 192 -5.43 10.19 -5.20
N ALA A 193 -4.82 10.84 -6.20
CA ALA A 193 -5.50 11.29 -7.39
C ALA A 193 -6.14 10.13 -8.17
N ALA A 194 -5.42 9.02 -8.37
CA ALA A 194 -5.96 7.81 -8.99
C ALA A 194 -7.22 7.29 -8.26
N ARG A 195 -7.11 7.08 -6.94
CA ARG A 195 -8.22 6.55 -6.12
C ARG A 195 -9.41 7.50 -6.08
N PHE A 196 -9.13 8.79 -5.89
CA PHE A 196 -10.14 9.84 -5.87
C PHE A 196 -10.92 9.87 -7.17
N SER A 197 -10.22 9.98 -8.31
CA SER A 197 -10.85 10.11 -9.61
C SER A 197 -11.60 8.85 -10.02
N ARG A 198 -11.08 7.66 -9.70
CA ARG A 198 -11.80 6.39 -9.94
C ARG A 198 -13.09 6.33 -9.13
N ALA A 199 -12.99 6.53 -7.82
CA ALA A 199 -14.15 6.43 -6.94
C ALA A 199 -15.21 7.49 -7.26
N LEU A 200 -14.81 8.75 -7.45
CA LEU A 200 -15.73 9.82 -7.80
C LEU A 200 -16.37 9.59 -9.17
N GLY A 201 -15.58 9.23 -10.19
CA GLY A 201 -16.07 8.94 -11.53
C GLY A 201 -17.10 7.81 -11.55
N THR A 202 -16.84 6.71 -10.81
CA THR A 202 -17.80 5.61 -10.66
C THR A 202 -19.09 6.06 -9.97
N LEU A 203 -19.01 6.84 -8.89
CA LEU A 203 -20.20 7.32 -8.18
C LEU A 203 -21.04 8.25 -9.07
N LEU A 204 -20.41 9.18 -9.79
CA LEU A 204 -21.10 10.10 -10.70
C LEU A 204 -21.72 9.36 -11.89
N GLN A 205 -21.00 8.41 -12.50
CA GLN A 205 -21.52 7.56 -13.57
C GLN A 205 -22.76 6.75 -13.12
N ASN A 206 -22.80 6.37 -11.84
CA ASN A 206 -23.93 5.68 -11.20
C ASN A 206 -25.08 6.63 -10.79
N GLY A 207 -25.00 7.90 -11.17
CA GLY A 207 -26.02 8.92 -10.91
C GLY A 207 -26.05 9.43 -9.46
N VAL A 208 -24.98 9.23 -8.69
CA VAL A 208 -24.87 9.81 -7.34
C VAL A 208 -24.58 11.31 -7.47
N PRO A 209 -25.38 12.20 -6.84
CA PRO A 209 -25.13 13.64 -6.91
C PRO A 209 -23.74 14.01 -6.39
N LEU A 210 -23.05 14.95 -7.06
CA LEU A 210 -21.66 15.32 -6.79
C LEU A 210 -21.35 15.60 -5.30
N PRO A 211 -22.15 16.38 -4.55
CA PRO A 211 -21.85 16.60 -3.13
C PRO A 211 -21.93 15.32 -2.28
N SER A 212 -22.81 14.38 -2.62
CA SER A 212 -22.90 13.08 -1.94
C SER A 212 -21.76 12.17 -2.36
N ALA A 213 -21.38 12.19 -3.64
CA ALA A 213 -20.27 11.42 -4.17
C ALA A 213 -18.93 11.83 -3.55
N LEU A 214 -18.66 13.14 -3.37
CA LEU A 214 -17.47 13.65 -2.69
C LEU A 214 -17.36 13.15 -1.24
N ARG A 215 -18.47 13.12 -0.50
CA ARG A 215 -18.49 12.61 0.88
C ARG A 215 -18.08 11.14 0.93
N LEU A 216 -18.66 10.32 0.06
CA LEU A 216 -18.36 8.88 -0.01
C LEU A 216 -16.92 8.62 -0.49
N THR A 217 -16.44 9.40 -1.46
CA THR A 217 -15.06 9.29 -1.95
C THR A 217 -14.04 9.64 -0.86
N ALA A 218 -14.32 10.60 0.03
CA ALA A 218 -13.41 10.93 1.13
C ALA A 218 -13.10 9.73 2.04
N GLU A 219 -14.02 8.76 2.15
CA GLU A 219 -13.85 7.54 2.96
C GLU A 219 -12.89 6.52 2.32
N THR A 220 -12.61 6.62 1.01
CA THR A 220 -11.83 5.61 0.27
C THR A 220 -10.35 6.00 0.05
N LEU A 221 -9.96 7.26 0.31
CA LEU A 221 -8.62 7.78 -0.02
C LEU A 221 -7.49 7.19 0.83
N GLY A 222 -7.79 6.70 2.04
CA GLY A 222 -6.81 6.08 2.94
C GLY A 222 -5.74 7.04 3.51
N ASN A 223 -5.85 8.34 3.22
CA ASN A 223 -5.03 9.41 3.80
C ASN A 223 -5.96 10.44 4.45
N SER A 224 -5.75 10.73 5.73
CA SER A 224 -6.64 11.59 6.53
C SER A 224 -6.62 13.06 6.09
N VAL A 225 -5.46 13.55 5.61
CA VAL A 225 -5.31 14.91 5.08
C VAL A 225 -6.06 15.06 3.76
N ALA A 226 -5.93 14.09 2.86
CA ALA A 226 -6.67 14.06 1.60
C ALA A 226 -8.18 13.93 1.83
N ALA A 227 -8.60 13.06 2.75
CA ALA A 227 -10.00 12.91 3.11
C ALA A 227 -10.61 14.21 3.65
N GLN A 228 -9.85 14.95 4.48
CA GLN A 228 -10.30 16.24 4.96
C GLN A 228 -10.39 17.28 3.85
N ALA A 229 -9.36 17.37 2.98
CA ALA A 229 -9.38 18.26 1.82
C ALA A 229 -10.61 18.03 0.92
N VAL A 230 -11.00 16.77 0.69
CA VAL A 230 -12.19 16.45 -0.09
C VAL A 230 -13.48 16.80 0.64
N ARG A 231 -13.56 16.62 1.97
CA ARG A 231 -14.71 17.08 2.76
C ARG A 231 -14.86 18.61 2.75
N ASP A 232 -13.76 19.33 2.84
CA ASP A 232 -13.78 20.80 2.78
C ASP A 232 -14.14 21.28 1.36
N ALA A 233 -13.64 20.60 0.33
CA ALA A 233 -14.03 20.86 -1.06
C ALA A 233 -15.52 20.57 -1.30
N GLN A 234 -16.10 19.54 -0.67
CA GLN A 234 -17.53 19.25 -0.74
C GLN A 234 -18.39 20.43 -0.26
N VAL A 235 -18.00 21.09 0.84
CA VAL A 235 -18.74 22.25 1.37
C VAL A 235 -18.73 23.39 0.35
N ARG A 236 -17.56 23.70 -0.22
CA ARG A 236 -17.38 24.75 -1.24
C ARG A 236 -18.15 24.48 -2.53
N VAL A 237 -18.18 23.23 -2.98
CA VAL A 237 -18.96 22.83 -4.16
C VAL A 237 -20.46 23.00 -3.90
N LYS A 238 -20.94 22.76 -2.67
CA LYS A 238 -22.34 23.07 -2.32
C LYS A 238 -22.64 24.57 -2.31
N GLU A 239 -21.63 25.40 -2.05
CA GLU A 239 -21.71 26.87 -2.10
C GLU A 239 -21.58 27.41 -3.55
N GLY A 240 -21.35 26.55 -4.54
CA GLY A 240 -21.27 26.92 -5.95
C GLY A 240 -19.85 27.15 -6.49
N GLU A 241 -18.81 26.87 -5.70
CA GLU A 241 -17.43 26.87 -6.20
C GLU A 241 -17.21 25.67 -7.14
N SER A 242 -16.45 25.86 -8.23
CA SER A 242 -16.13 24.77 -9.14
C SER A 242 -15.31 23.68 -8.43
N LEU A 243 -15.50 22.41 -8.82
CA LEU A 243 -14.82 21.28 -8.19
C LEU A 243 -13.29 21.43 -8.31
N ALA A 244 -12.81 21.82 -9.49
CA ALA A 244 -11.38 22.01 -9.71
C ALA A 244 -10.79 23.13 -8.83
N ALA A 245 -11.51 24.24 -8.64
CA ALA A 245 -11.09 25.32 -7.76
C ALA A 245 -11.10 24.88 -6.29
N ALA A 246 -12.18 24.23 -5.85
CA ALA A 246 -12.34 23.74 -4.48
C ALA A 246 -11.24 22.75 -4.08
N LEU A 247 -10.87 21.82 -4.96
CA LEU A 247 -9.77 20.88 -4.75
C LEU A 247 -8.39 21.55 -4.84
N GLY A 248 -8.24 22.54 -5.71
CA GLY A 248 -6.98 23.25 -5.95
C GLY A 248 -6.49 24.10 -4.78
N ARG A 249 -7.35 24.38 -3.79
CA ARG A 249 -6.97 25.05 -2.53
C ARG A 249 -6.10 24.18 -1.63
N PHE A 250 -6.02 22.87 -1.91
CA PHE A 250 -5.27 21.91 -1.12
C PHE A 250 -4.12 21.31 -1.95
N GLU A 251 -2.90 21.30 -1.41
CA GLU A 251 -1.70 20.75 -2.07
C GLU A 251 -1.64 19.20 -2.07
N VAL A 252 -2.80 18.57 -2.26
CA VAL A 252 -2.98 17.12 -2.28
C VAL A 252 -3.03 16.60 -3.71
N PHE A 253 -3.68 17.33 -4.62
CA PHE A 253 -3.91 16.88 -5.98
C PHE A 253 -2.86 17.44 -6.93
N PRO A 254 -2.27 16.62 -7.83
CA PRO A 254 -1.36 17.12 -8.84
C PRO A 254 -2.06 18.07 -9.82
N ALA A 255 -1.31 19.03 -10.39
CA ALA A 255 -1.86 20.05 -11.29
C ALA A 255 -2.60 19.48 -12.51
N ALA A 256 -2.12 18.36 -13.09
CA ALA A 256 -2.80 17.74 -14.23
C ALA A 256 -4.16 17.15 -13.84
N ALA A 257 -4.31 16.59 -12.64
CA ALA A 257 -5.60 16.12 -12.12
C ALA A 257 -6.62 17.26 -12.02
N LEU A 258 -6.19 18.40 -11.46
CA LEU A 258 -7.03 19.59 -11.31
C LEU A 258 -7.46 20.14 -12.67
N ARG A 259 -6.54 20.20 -13.64
CA ARG A 259 -6.84 20.65 -15.01
C ARG A 259 -7.83 19.73 -15.74
N MET A 260 -7.64 18.42 -15.64
CA MET A 260 -8.59 17.47 -16.25
C MET A 260 -9.98 17.58 -15.61
N THR A 261 -10.03 17.80 -14.29
CA THR A 261 -11.29 18.07 -13.57
C THR A 261 -11.96 19.34 -14.09
N ALA A 262 -11.20 20.43 -14.24
CA ALA A 262 -11.71 21.69 -14.77
C ALA A 262 -12.27 21.55 -16.20
N VAL A 263 -11.52 20.88 -17.09
CA VAL A 263 -11.96 20.60 -18.47
C VAL A 263 -13.23 19.74 -18.49
N GLY A 264 -13.31 18.74 -17.60
CA GLY A 264 -14.50 17.90 -17.46
C GLY A 264 -15.72 18.69 -16.99
N GLU A 265 -15.53 19.60 -16.04
CA GLU A 265 -16.58 20.47 -15.51
C GLU A 265 -17.07 21.49 -16.55
N GLU A 266 -16.16 22.18 -17.25
CA GLU A 266 -16.48 23.15 -18.31
C GLU A 266 -17.17 22.50 -19.52
N SER A 267 -16.78 21.27 -19.87
CA SER A 267 -17.35 20.54 -21.02
C SER A 267 -18.57 19.67 -20.68
N GLY A 268 -19.00 19.65 -19.41
CA GLY A 268 -20.10 18.81 -18.94
C GLY A 268 -19.81 17.30 -19.04
N ARG A 269 -18.52 16.91 -19.10
CA ARG A 269 -18.04 15.52 -19.21
C ARG A 269 -17.11 15.17 -18.06
N LEU A 270 -17.55 15.48 -16.84
CA LEU A 270 -16.74 15.31 -15.63
C LEU A 270 -16.42 13.84 -15.37
N GLU A 271 -17.39 12.94 -15.57
CA GLU A 271 -17.23 11.50 -15.36
C GLU A 271 -16.14 10.92 -16.28
N GLU A 272 -16.18 11.27 -17.57
CA GLU A 272 -15.19 10.81 -18.55
C GLU A 272 -13.79 11.29 -18.18
N MET A 273 -13.65 12.57 -17.83
CA MET A 273 -12.34 13.15 -17.47
C MET A 273 -11.80 12.58 -16.16
N LEU A 274 -12.65 12.27 -15.19
CA LEU A 274 -12.24 11.59 -13.96
C LEU A 274 -11.74 10.18 -14.25
N PHE A 275 -12.40 9.42 -15.13
CA PHE A 275 -11.90 8.09 -15.53
C PHE A 275 -10.55 8.18 -16.26
N ARG A 276 -10.38 9.10 -17.20
CA ARG A 276 -9.07 9.30 -17.85
C ARG A 276 -7.99 9.71 -16.87
N THR A 277 -8.33 10.55 -15.89
CA THR A 277 -7.41 10.96 -14.81
C THR A 277 -7.01 9.75 -13.96
N ALA A 278 -7.99 8.89 -13.63
CA ALA A 278 -7.74 7.65 -12.89
C ALA A 278 -6.79 6.72 -13.67
N ASP A 279 -7.08 6.45 -14.95
CA ASP A 279 -6.27 5.57 -15.79
C ASP A 279 -4.82 6.07 -15.92
N LEU A 280 -4.64 7.39 -16.11
CA LEU A 280 -3.34 8.04 -16.19
C LEU A 280 -2.52 7.80 -14.92
N TYR A 281 -3.08 8.11 -13.75
CA TYR A 281 -2.35 8.00 -12.48
C TYR A 281 -2.22 6.56 -11.99
N GLU A 282 -3.19 5.68 -12.24
CA GLU A 282 -3.05 4.25 -11.99
C GLU A 282 -1.89 3.67 -12.83
N GLY A 283 -1.78 4.07 -14.09
CA GLY A 283 -0.66 3.71 -14.95
C GLY A 283 0.68 4.21 -14.43
N GLU A 284 0.77 5.47 -13.99
CA GLU A 284 1.98 6.03 -13.38
C GLU A 284 2.36 5.32 -12.07
N VAL A 285 1.38 5.05 -11.20
CA VAL A 285 1.60 4.33 -9.93
C VAL A 285 2.12 2.93 -10.20
N ARG A 286 1.52 2.18 -11.15
CA ARG A 286 1.98 0.85 -11.54
C ARG A 286 3.41 0.88 -12.09
N ARG A 287 3.75 1.86 -12.95
CA ARG A 287 5.11 2.02 -13.48
C ARG A 287 6.11 2.33 -12.37
N ASN A 288 5.82 3.31 -11.52
CA ASN A 288 6.69 3.68 -10.40
C ASN A 288 6.91 2.52 -9.44
N LEU A 289 5.86 1.74 -9.14
CA LEU A 289 5.97 0.57 -8.28
C LEU A 289 6.88 -0.50 -8.87
N ARG A 290 6.74 -0.80 -10.18
CA ARG A 290 7.63 -1.74 -10.88
C ARG A 290 9.08 -1.28 -10.86
N THR A 291 9.35 0.00 -11.10
CA THR A 291 10.71 0.56 -11.04
C THR A 291 11.27 0.48 -9.63
N LEU A 292 10.51 0.90 -8.62
CA LEU A 292 10.95 0.86 -7.23
C LEU A 292 11.29 -0.55 -6.79
N VAL A 293 10.45 -1.54 -7.10
CA VAL A 293 10.76 -2.92 -6.73
C VAL A 293 11.91 -3.50 -7.57
N GLY A 294 11.98 -3.18 -8.86
CA GLY A 294 13.10 -3.60 -9.72
C GLY A 294 14.46 -3.08 -9.23
N LEU A 295 14.50 -1.93 -8.55
CA LEU A 295 15.73 -1.39 -7.95
C LEU A 295 16.14 -2.06 -6.63
N ILE A 296 15.22 -2.78 -5.97
CA ILE A 296 15.54 -3.49 -4.73
C ILE A 296 16.58 -4.58 -4.99
N GLU A 297 16.48 -5.30 -6.10
CA GLU A 297 17.41 -6.39 -6.41
C GLU A 297 18.86 -5.90 -6.61
N PRO A 298 19.17 -4.94 -7.50
CA PRO A 298 20.51 -4.40 -7.64
C PRO A 298 21.04 -3.78 -6.34
N ALA A 299 20.19 -3.09 -5.58
CA ALA A 299 20.58 -2.53 -4.29
C ALA A 299 20.97 -3.62 -3.28
N MET A 300 20.21 -4.73 -3.21
CA MET A 300 20.53 -5.86 -2.35
C MET A 300 21.84 -6.53 -2.72
N ILE A 301 22.11 -6.72 -4.02
CA ILE A 301 23.38 -7.26 -4.51
C ILE A 301 24.54 -6.33 -4.14
N LEU A 302 24.37 -5.02 -4.31
CA LEU A 302 25.38 -4.03 -3.97
C LEU A 302 25.68 -4.02 -2.46
N VAL A 303 24.65 -4.12 -1.62
CA VAL A 303 24.80 -4.21 -0.16
C VAL A 303 25.49 -5.51 0.23
N MET A 304 25.06 -6.67 -0.29
CA MET A 304 25.71 -7.95 0.00
C MET A 304 27.16 -7.98 -0.46
N GLY A 305 27.43 -7.55 -1.70
CA GLY A 305 28.78 -7.46 -2.24
C GLY A 305 29.64 -6.48 -1.44
N GLY A 306 29.08 -5.36 -1.00
CA GLY A 306 29.73 -4.39 -0.14
C GLY A 306 30.11 -4.99 1.22
N VAL A 307 29.18 -5.71 1.87
CA VAL A 307 29.45 -6.36 3.16
C VAL A 307 30.51 -7.45 3.00
N VAL A 308 30.35 -8.37 2.05
CA VAL A 308 31.30 -9.48 1.83
C VAL A 308 32.67 -8.94 1.43
N GLY A 309 32.72 -7.96 0.53
CA GLY A 309 33.96 -7.31 0.11
C GLY A 309 34.67 -6.57 1.23
N PHE A 310 33.92 -5.86 2.08
CA PHE A 310 34.47 -5.20 3.26
C PHE A 310 35.07 -6.20 4.24
N VAL A 311 34.41 -7.34 4.49
CA VAL A 311 34.98 -8.40 5.34
C VAL A 311 36.22 -9.02 4.70
N ALA A 312 36.20 -9.31 3.40
CA ALA A 312 37.36 -9.86 2.70
C ALA A 312 38.58 -8.91 2.78
N LEU A 313 38.37 -7.60 2.59
CA LEU A 313 39.43 -6.59 2.74
C LEU A 313 39.95 -6.53 4.18
N ALA A 314 39.07 -6.56 5.18
CA ALA A 314 39.48 -6.59 6.58
C ALA A 314 40.35 -7.82 6.91
N MET A 315 40.00 -8.98 6.34
CA MET A 315 40.77 -10.21 6.47
C MET A 315 42.13 -10.11 5.78
N ILE A 316 42.18 -9.57 4.55
CA ILE A 316 43.44 -9.37 3.82
C ILE A 316 44.35 -8.41 4.59
N GLN A 317 43.83 -7.28 5.09
CA GLN A 317 44.61 -6.36 5.93
C GLN A 317 45.15 -7.06 7.18
N ALA A 318 44.33 -7.89 7.83
CA ALA A 318 44.76 -8.65 8.98
C ALA A 318 45.89 -9.63 8.66
N ILE A 319 45.84 -10.30 7.50
CA ILE A 319 46.91 -11.20 7.04
C ILE A 319 48.20 -10.42 6.76
N PHE A 320 48.12 -9.26 6.10
CA PHE A 320 49.31 -8.45 5.81
C PHE A 320 49.96 -7.86 7.07
N SER A 321 49.16 -7.48 8.07
CA SER A 321 49.67 -7.04 9.37
C SER A 321 50.61 -8.07 10.00
N ILE A 322 50.29 -9.37 9.87
CA ILE A 322 51.12 -10.46 10.40
C ILE A 322 52.52 -10.50 9.73
N ASN A 323 52.61 -10.11 8.46
CA ASN A 323 53.85 -10.17 7.68
C ASN A 323 54.69 -8.89 7.71
N GLU A 324 54.15 -7.75 8.11
CA GLU A 324 54.93 -6.51 8.31
C GLU A 324 55.63 -6.50 9.68
N VAL A 325 56.49 -7.51 9.91
CA VAL A 325 57.47 -7.47 11.00
C VAL A 325 58.70 -6.72 10.48
N PRO A 326 59.06 -5.52 10.98
CA PRO A 326 60.39 -5.00 10.79
C PRO A 326 61.37 -5.94 11.51
N LEU A 327 62.28 -6.53 10.73
CA LEU A 327 63.43 -7.32 11.22
C LEU A 327 64.21 -6.55 12.29
#